data_AF-A0A2S5Z6W6-F1
#
_entry.id   AF-A0A2S5Z6W6-F1
#
_cell.length_a   1.000
_cell.length_b   1.000
_cell.length_c   1.000
_cell.angle_alpha   90.00
_cell.angle_beta   90.00
_cell.angle_gamma   90.00
#
_symmetry.space_group_name_H-M   'P 1'
#
loop_
_entity.id
_entity.type
_entity.pdbx_description
1 polymer ?
#
loop_
_entity_poly.entity_id
_entity_poly.type
_entity_poly.pdbx_seq_one_letter_code
_entity_poly.pdbx_strand_id
1 'polypeptide(L)'
;MLNAFASHDPVGIVTANDIEVRSWLGIADRDVLRQLPSFSVVLLDITAWRRMILEPYQRLGPGIYMVGVVIDNGVIGAMDKSKPVIRMVRNKKDRLDRSN
;
A
#
# COMPACT_ATOMS: atom_id res chain seq x y z
N MET A 1 17.48 11.74 -2.25
CA MET A 1 17.37 10.87 -3.44
C MET A 1 15.87 10.62 -3.66
N LEU A 2 15.30 11.18 -4.72
CA LEU A 2 13.88 11.04 -5.06
C LEU A 2 13.68 9.70 -5.78
N ASN A 3 13.85 8.59 -5.07
CA ASN A 3 13.66 7.26 -5.66
C ASN A 3 12.15 6.94 -5.62
N ALA A 4 11.40 7.53 -6.54
CA ALA A 4 10.07 7.05 -6.89
C ALA A 4 10.25 5.68 -7.56
N PHE A 5 10.20 4.60 -6.78
CA PHE A 5 10.26 3.24 -7.30
C PHE A 5 8.92 2.89 -7.97
N ALA A 6 8.68 3.49 -9.14
CA ALA A 6 7.66 3.06 -10.07
C ALA A 6 8.19 1.81 -10.79
N SER A 7 7.48 0.70 -10.74
CA SER A 7 7.89 -0.50 -11.49
C SER A 7 6.75 -1.16 -12.25
N HIS A 8 5.52 -0.67 -12.09
CA HIS A 8 4.32 -1.25 -12.67
C HIS A 8 4.01 -2.70 -12.26
N ASP A 9 4.83 -3.38 -11.42
CA ASP A 9 4.47 -4.73 -10.98
C ASP A 9 3.12 -4.73 -10.24
N PRO A 10 2.36 -5.83 -10.32
CA PRO A 10 1.06 -5.92 -9.70
C PRO A 10 1.12 -5.77 -8.18
N VAL A 11 0.14 -5.08 -7.62
CA VAL A 11 -0.10 -5.00 -6.18
C VAL A 11 -1.59 -5.23 -5.89
N GLY A 12 -1.86 -5.95 -4.80
CA GLY A 12 -3.22 -6.21 -4.35
C GLY A 12 -3.80 -5.03 -3.58
N ILE A 13 -5.04 -4.68 -3.90
CA ILE A 13 -5.88 -3.73 -3.18
C ILE A 13 -6.93 -4.53 -2.42
N VAL A 14 -6.96 -4.37 -1.10
CA VAL A 14 -7.92 -5.04 -0.23
C VAL A 14 -9.26 -4.29 -0.30
N THR A 15 -10.27 -4.96 -0.83
CA THR A 15 -11.64 -4.46 -0.89
C THR A 15 -12.52 -5.14 0.18
N ALA A 16 -13.80 -4.78 0.25
CA ALA A 16 -14.74 -5.42 1.16
C ALA A 16 -14.92 -6.92 0.88
N ASN A 17 -14.80 -7.32 -0.40
CA ASN A 17 -15.20 -8.63 -0.87
C ASN A 17 -14.03 -9.46 -1.41
N ASP A 18 -12.99 -8.83 -1.95
CA ASP A 18 -11.88 -9.50 -2.66
C ASP A 18 -10.57 -8.68 -2.67
N ILE A 19 -9.52 -9.22 -3.29
CA ILE A 19 -8.27 -8.53 -3.62
C ILE A 19 -8.30 -8.12 -5.10
N GLU A 20 -8.32 -6.81 -5.36
CA GLU A 20 -8.23 -6.27 -6.71
C GLU A 20 -6.76 -5.99 -7.09
N VAL A 21 -6.29 -6.48 -8.24
CA VAL A 21 -4.90 -6.28 -8.66
C VAL A 21 -4.75 -5.03 -9.54
N ARG A 22 -3.83 -4.14 -9.18
CA ARG A 22 -3.51 -2.91 -9.93
C ARG A 22 -2.00 -2.74 -10.15
N SER A 23 -1.64 -1.90 -11.12
CA SER A 23 -0.24 -1.53 -11.37
C SER A 23 0.31 -0.63 -10.28
N TRP A 24 1.45 -1.01 -9.71
CA TRP A 24 2.16 -0.19 -8.74
C TRP A 24 2.91 0.97 -9.41
N LEU A 25 2.55 2.19 -9.05
CA LEU A 25 3.14 3.41 -9.62
C LEU A 25 4.23 4.03 -8.75
N GLY A 26 4.41 3.55 -7.51
CA GLY A 26 5.45 4.04 -6.60
C GLY A 26 4.91 4.43 -5.24
N ILE A 27 5.71 5.22 -4.53
CA ILE A 27 5.36 5.82 -3.24
C ILE A 27 5.42 7.33 -3.33
N ALA A 28 4.58 8.01 -2.56
CA ALA A 28 4.61 9.46 -2.41
C ALA A 28 4.22 9.88 -0.99
N ASP A 29 4.66 11.06 -0.57
CA ASP A 29 4.22 11.64 0.71
C ASP A 29 2.71 11.93 0.67
N ARG A 30 2.02 11.60 1.76
CA ARG A 30 0.56 11.73 1.88
C ARG A 30 0.09 13.16 1.64
N ASP A 31 0.90 14.17 1.96
CA ASP A 31 0.53 15.57 1.78
C ASP A 31 0.64 15.98 0.30
N VAL A 32 1.46 15.29 -0.51
CA VAL A 32 1.44 15.38 -1.98
C VAL A 32 0.21 14.67 -2.53
N LEU A 33 -0.10 13.46 -2.04
CA LEU A 33 -1.26 12.70 -2.51
C LEU A 33 -2.59 13.42 -2.25
N ARG A 34 -2.69 14.16 -1.14
CA ARG A 34 -3.85 15.00 -0.82
C ARG A 34 -4.08 16.17 -1.78
N GLN A 35 -3.08 16.53 -2.57
CA GLN A 35 -3.19 17.59 -3.58
C GLN A 35 -3.70 17.06 -4.93
N LEU A 36 -3.85 15.74 -5.09
CA LEU A 36 -4.38 15.16 -6.32
C LEU A 36 -5.83 15.59 -6.54
N PRO A 37 -6.22 15.95 -7.78
CA PRO A 37 -7.56 16.45 -8.08
C PRO A 37 -8.65 15.40 -7.90
N SER A 38 -8.29 14.12 -8.05
CA SER A 38 -9.17 12.98 -7.81
C SER A 38 -8.33 11.77 -7.40
N PHE A 39 -8.72 11.11 -6.31
CA PHE A 39 -8.11 9.87 -5.85
C PHE A 39 -9.06 9.10 -4.93
N SER A 40 -8.85 7.79 -4.81
CA SER A 40 -9.55 6.96 -3.82
C SER A 40 -8.56 6.32 -2.86
N VAL A 41 -8.80 6.47 -1.55
CA VAL A 41 -7.94 5.85 -0.52
C VAL A 41 -8.23 4.36 -0.45
N VAL A 42 -7.16 3.55 -0.47
CA VAL A 42 -7.25 2.09 -0.48
C VAL A 42 -6.28 1.45 0.51
N LEU A 43 -6.53 0.18 0.81
CA LEU A 43 -5.64 -0.66 1.59
C LEU A 43 -4.87 -1.57 0.65
N LEU A 44 -3.56 -1.66 0.83
CA LEU A 44 -2.69 -2.47 -0.01
C LEU A 44 -2.29 -3.75 0.72
N ASP A 45 -2.48 -4.87 0.03
CA ASP A 45 -1.87 -6.14 0.40
C ASP A 45 -0.41 -6.14 -0.06
N ILE A 46 0.46 -5.71 0.86
CA ILE A 46 1.90 -5.77 0.67
C ILE A 46 2.47 -6.58 1.84
N THR A 47 2.66 -7.88 1.62
CA THR A 47 3.12 -8.87 2.63
C THR A 47 4.54 -8.64 3.10
N ALA A 48 5.36 -8.08 2.22
CA ALA A 48 6.63 -7.47 2.56
C ALA A 48 6.75 -6.29 1.61
N TRP A 49 6.82 -5.07 2.16
CA TRP A 49 7.22 -3.88 1.41
C TRP A 49 8.35 -4.29 0.49
N ARG A 50 8.08 -4.31 -0.82
CA ARG A 50 8.89 -4.97 -1.86
C ARG A 50 10.36 -4.97 -1.48
N ARG A 51 10.98 -6.15 -1.56
CA ARG A 51 12.36 -6.55 -1.21
C ARG A 51 13.52 -5.55 -1.48
N MET A 52 13.28 -4.35 -2.00
CA MET A 52 14.26 -3.35 -2.41
C MET A 52 14.07 -1.93 -1.85
N ILE A 53 12.91 -1.55 -1.26
CA ILE A 53 12.69 -0.13 -0.89
C ILE A 53 13.06 0.18 0.56
N LEU A 54 12.89 -0.78 1.47
CA LEU A 54 13.27 -0.65 2.89
C LEU A 54 13.93 -1.97 3.31
N GLU A 55 15.20 -1.88 3.70
CA GLU A 55 16.02 -2.97 4.25
C GLU A 55 15.37 -3.72 5.45
N PRO A 56 15.86 -4.90 5.87
CA PRO A 56 15.24 -6.23 5.72
C PRO A 56 14.10 -6.62 6.69
N TYR A 57 13.55 -5.71 7.51
CA TYR A 57 12.76 -6.16 8.67
C TYR A 57 11.48 -5.35 8.88
N GLN A 58 10.39 -5.81 8.29
CA GLN A 58 9.11 -6.03 8.99
C GLN A 58 8.05 -6.52 8.00
N ARG A 59 7.68 -7.81 8.08
CA ARG A 59 6.41 -8.26 7.52
C ARG A 59 5.30 -7.52 8.28
N LEU A 60 4.34 -6.94 7.57
CA LEU A 60 3.17 -6.38 8.23
C LEU A 60 2.41 -7.51 8.90
N GLY A 61 2.20 -7.39 10.21
CA GLY A 61 1.46 -8.39 10.99
C GLY A 61 -0.01 -8.51 10.54
N PRO A 62 -0.72 -9.53 11.03
CA PRO A 62 -2.12 -9.75 10.70
C PRO A 62 -2.99 -8.50 10.85
N GLY A 63 -3.81 -8.19 9.84
CA GLY A 63 -4.74 -7.07 9.83
C GLY A 63 -4.08 -5.69 9.71
N ILE A 64 -2.77 -5.61 9.48
CA ILE A 64 -2.04 -4.37 9.21
C ILE A 64 -1.78 -4.25 7.72
N TYR A 65 -2.31 -3.18 7.13
CA TYR A 65 -2.19 -2.90 5.71
C TYR A 65 -1.49 -1.57 5.50
N MET A 66 -0.80 -1.43 4.38
CA MET A 66 -0.34 -0.13 3.92
C MET A 66 -1.53 0.65 3.34
N VAL A 67 -1.55 1.96 3.53
CA VAL A 67 -2.48 2.87 2.85
C VAL A 67 -1.89 3.27 1.51
N GLY A 68 -2.73 3.23 0.47
CA GLY A 68 -2.41 3.78 -0.84
C GLY A 68 -3.54 4.65 -1.36
N VAL A 69 -3.31 5.24 -2.54
CA VAL A 69 -4.34 5.92 -3.32
C VAL A 69 -4.38 5.35 -4.72
N VAL A 70 -5.60 5.07 -5.20
CA VAL A 70 -5.86 4.73 -6.60
C VAL A 70 -6.00 6.01 -7.40
N ILE A 71 -5.30 6.04 -8.52
CA ILE A 71 -5.46 7.00 -9.61
C ILE A 71 -5.69 6.21 -10.91
N ASP A 72 -6.08 6.90 -11.98
CA ASP A 72 -6.58 6.30 -13.23
C ASP A 72 -5.87 5.01 -13.68
N ASN A 73 -4.54 5.01 -13.71
CA ASN A 73 -3.73 3.93 -14.26
C ASN A 73 -3.04 3.04 -13.21
N GLY A 74 -3.34 3.20 -11.93
CA GLY A 74 -2.71 2.37 -10.90
C GLY A 74 -2.80 2.93 -9.51
N VAL A 75 -1.84 2.52 -8.67
CA VAL A 75 -1.88 2.81 -7.25
C VAL A 75 -0.54 3.31 -6.75
N ILE A 76 -0.61 4.33 -5.90
CA ILE A 76 0.55 4.93 -5.25
C ILE A 76 0.45 4.63 -3.76
N GLY A 77 1.52 4.11 -3.19
CA GLY A 77 1.64 3.93 -1.76
C GLY A 77 1.84 5.24 -1.01
N ALA A 78 1.11 5.44 0.09
CA ALA A 78 1.23 6.63 0.91
C ALA A 78 2.34 6.51 1.96
N MET A 79 3.17 7.54 2.02
CA MET A 79 4.21 7.75 3.04
C MET A 79 3.86 8.92 3.95
N ASP A 80 4.29 8.87 5.20
CA ASP A 80 4.43 10.03 6.07
C ASP A 80 5.92 10.22 6.32
N LYS A 81 6.53 11.15 5.58
CA LYS A 81 7.99 11.31 5.52
C LYS A 81 8.66 10.01 5.07
N SER A 82 9.45 9.39 5.95
CA SER A 82 10.18 8.14 5.69
C SER A 82 9.43 6.88 6.11
N LYS A 83 8.20 7.00 6.62
CA LYS A 83 7.44 5.85 7.15
C LYS A 83 6.21 5.54 6.31
N PRO A 84 5.88 4.25 6.13
CA PRO A 84 4.63 3.85 5.51
C PRO A 84 3.44 4.37 6.31
N VAL A 85 2.43 4.92 5.64
CA VAL A 85 1.13 5.10 6.28
C VAL A 85 0.49 3.72 6.40
N ILE A 86 0.27 3.26 7.63
CA ILE A 86 -0.33 1.96 7.92
C ILE A 86 -1.71 2.12 8.51
N ARG A 87 -2.60 1.17 8.24
CA ARG A 87 -3.92 1.08 8.85
C ARG A 87 -4.17 -0.32 9.39
N MET A 88 -4.65 -0.36 10.62
CA MET A 88 -5.10 -1.59 11.27
C MET A 88 -6.58 -1.80 10.98
N VAL A 89 -6.93 -2.97 10.46
CA VAL A 89 -8.32 -3.40 10.27
C VAL A 89 -8.63 -4.46 11.33
N ARG A 90 -9.49 -4.10 12.29
CA ARG A 90 -9.95 -5.02 13.34
C ARG A 90 -11.02 -5.93 12.75
N ASN A 91 -10.62 -7.02 12.09
CA ASN A 91 -11.55 -8.06 11.68
C ASN A 91 -10.92 -9.46 11.87
N LYS A 92 -11.74 -10.45 12.24
CA LYS A 92 -11.30 -11.79 12.69
C LYS A 92 -10.65 -12.65 11.59
N LYS A 93 -10.76 -12.23 10.33
CA LYS A 93 -10.05 -12.80 9.20
C LYS A 93 -9.25 -11.69 8.55
N ASP A 94 -7.94 -11.70 8.77
CA ASP A 94 -7.05 -11.02 7.83
C ASP A 94 -7.42 -11.52 6.44
N ARG A 95 -7.69 -10.60 5.50
CA ARG A 95 -8.05 -10.95 4.12
C ARG A 95 -6.96 -11.71 3.39
N LEU A 96 -5.77 -11.71 3.98
CA LEU A 96 -4.57 -12.34 3.48
C LEU A 96 -4.29 -13.65 4.20
N ASP A 97 -5.25 -14.09 5.01
CA ASP A 97 -5.19 -15.29 5.83
C ASP A 97 -3.93 -15.39 6.69
N ARG A 98 -3.34 -14.24 7.04
CA ARG A 98 -2.20 -14.16 7.94
C ARG A 98 -2.71 -14.50 9.33
N SER A 99 -2.66 -15.79 9.65
CA SER A 99 -2.88 -16.32 10.98
C SER A 99 -1.53 -16.32 11.70
N ASN A 100 -1.52 -15.81 12.94
CA ASN A 100 -0.45 -16.12 13.88
C ASN A 100 -0.61 -17.56 14.35
#